data_AF-A0A2V5PNC8-F1
#
_entry.id   AF-A0A2V5PNC8-F1
#
_cell.length_a   1.000
_cell.length_b   1.000
_cell.length_c   1.000
_cell.angle_alpha   90.00
_cell.angle_beta   90.00
_cell.angle_gamma   90.00
#
_symmetry.space_group_name_H-M   'P 1'
#
loop_
_entity.id
_entity.type
_entity.pdbx_description
1 polymer ?
#
loop_
_entity_poly.entity_id
_entity_poly.type
_entity_poly.pdbx_seq_one_letter_code
_entity_poly.pdbx_strand_id
1 'polypeptide(L)'
;PAWQHVTIVAWTGMRGVVSLAAALALPLTIQNGAPFPGRDLILFLTFVVILATLVVQGLSLPAIIRWLGVEDDRAAEKEEREARLKANEAALARLNEIGAARAVNGETLQRLRVEYEDRIRQLEVCEPGDEETGHGLFSSDYEQLSHETLQVERKTILQLRNERVINDEVLRRIQRDLDLAEARLRQPAR
;
A
#
# COMPACT_ATOMS: atom_id res chain seq x y z
N PRO A 1 -5.33 -17.37 -15.94
CA PRO A 1 -4.71 -16.10 -15.48
C PRO A 1 -3.99 -15.28 -16.58
N ALA A 2 -2.99 -15.80 -17.30
CA ALA A 2 -2.13 -14.96 -18.16
C ALA A 2 -2.86 -14.24 -19.32
N TRP A 3 -3.80 -14.91 -19.99
CA TRP A 3 -4.51 -14.33 -21.15
C TRP A 3 -5.52 -13.23 -20.76
N GLN A 4 -6.08 -13.30 -19.55
CA GLN A 4 -6.97 -12.26 -19.00
C GLN A 4 -6.19 -10.97 -18.75
N HIS A 5 -5.00 -11.06 -18.13
CA HIS A 5 -4.11 -9.91 -17.93
C HIS A 5 -3.65 -9.29 -19.26
N VAL A 6 -3.29 -10.11 -20.26
CA VAL A 6 -2.93 -9.61 -21.60
C VAL A 6 -4.11 -8.89 -22.26
N THR A 7 -5.34 -9.40 -22.08
CA THR A 7 -6.55 -8.76 -22.61
C THR A 7 -6.82 -7.41 -21.93
N ILE A 8 -6.62 -7.32 -20.62
CA ILE A 8 -6.77 -6.07 -19.85
C ILE A 8 -5.73 -5.04 -20.31
N VAL A 9 -4.45 -5.44 -20.42
CA VAL A 9 -3.37 -4.56 -20.90
C VAL A 9 -3.61 -4.09 -22.34
N ALA A 10 -4.12 -4.97 -23.21
CA ALA A 10 -4.49 -4.59 -24.57
C ALA A 10 -5.72 -3.66 -24.63
N TRP A 11 -6.66 -3.81 -23.68
CA TRP A 11 -7.86 -2.97 -23.58
C TRP A 11 -7.56 -1.56 -23.06
N THR A 12 -6.56 -1.42 -22.17
CA THR A 12 -6.15 -0.15 -21.55
C THR A 12 -5.03 0.57 -22.29
N GLY A 13 -4.44 -0.04 -23.34
CA GLY A 13 -3.33 0.53 -24.11
C GLY A 13 -3.63 1.92 -24.70
N MET A 14 -2.62 2.81 -24.71
CA MET A 14 -2.63 4.23 -25.11
C MET A 14 -3.55 4.54 -26.32
N ARG A 15 -4.79 4.97 -26.05
CA ARG A 15 -5.70 5.47 -27.10
C ARG A 15 -5.64 6.99 -27.19
N GLY A 16 -5.80 7.50 -28.40
CA GLY A 16 -5.96 8.94 -28.66
C GLY A 16 -4.68 9.71 -29.00
N VAL A 17 -3.49 9.23 -28.62
CA VAL A 17 -2.21 9.93 -28.92
C VAL A 17 -1.97 10.04 -30.43
N VAL A 18 -2.18 8.94 -31.17
CA VAL A 18 -1.99 8.91 -32.63
C VAL A 18 -3.06 9.75 -33.36
N SER A 19 -4.32 9.69 -32.91
CA SER A 19 -5.40 10.49 -33.50
C SER A 19 -5.21 11.99 -33.23
N LEU A 20 -4.75 12.36 -32.04
CA LEU A 20 -4.42 13.74 -31.70
C LEU A 20 -3.22 14.22 -32.52
N ALA A 21 -2.17 13.41 -32.67
CA ALA A 21 -1.01 13.73 -33.49
C ALA A 21 -1.40 13.95 -34.96
N ALA A 22 -2.26 13.09 -35.53
CA ALA A 22 -2.77 13.26 -36.88
C ALA A 22 -3.60 14.55 -37.06
N ALA A 23 -4.43 14.90 -36.06
CA ALA A 23 -5.21 16.13 -36.09
C ALA A 23 -4.34 17.40 -35.94
N LEU A 24 -3.27 17.33 -35.14
CA LEU A 24 -2.29 18.41 -35.00
C LEU A 24 -1.36 18.54 -36.21
N ALA A 25 -1.14 17.46 -36.95
CA ALA A 25 -0.37 17.45 -38.19
C ALA A 25 -1.08 18.14 -39.37
N LEU A 26 -2.36 18.53 -39.21
CA LEU A 26 -3.08 19.30 -40.23
C LEU A 26 -2.43 20.67 -40.42
N PRO A 27 -2.04 21.02 -41.67
CA PRO A 27 -1.36 22.27 -41.96
C PRO A 27 -2.27 23.47 -41.65
N LEU A 28 -1.65 24.55 -41.16
CA LEU A 28 -2.37 25.78 -40.78
C LEU A 28 -2.96 26.49 -42.00
N THR A 29 -2.35 26.33 -43.17
CA THR A 29 -2.70 27.00 -44.42
C THR A 29 -2.62 26.03 -45.61
N ILE A 30 -3.41 26.29 -46.64
CA ILE A 30 -3.35 25.59 -47.93
C ILE A 30 -2.32 26.28 -48.83
N GLN A 31 -1.87 25.64 -49.91
CA GLN A 31 -0.90 26.16 -50.88
C GLN A 31 -1.21 27.58 -51.43
N ASN A 32 -2.48 28.02 -51.35
CA ASN A 32 -2.93 29.34 -51.76
C ASN A 32 -2.89 30.41 -50.63
N GLY A 33 -2.30 30.10 -49.47
CA GLY A 33 -2.19 31.01 -48.32
C GLY A 33 -3.44 31.14 -47.45
N ALA A 34 -4.57 30.57 -47.86
CA ALA A 34 -5.82 30.56 -47.09
C ALA A 34 -5.76 29.57 -45.90
N PRO A 35 -6.44 29.86 -44.77
CA PRO A 35 -6.52 28.94 -43.64
C PRO A 35 -7.21 27.63 -44.03
N PHE A 36 -6.78 26.53 -43.42
CA PHE A 36 -7.35 25.21 -43.70
C PHE A 36 -8.84 25.13 -43.28
N PRO A 37 -9.76 24.82 -44.21
CA PRO A 37 -11.19 24.85 -43.95
C PRO A 37 -11.57 23.75 -42.95
N GLY A 38 -12.29 24.12 -41.89
CA GLY A 38 -12.83 23.17 -40.92
C GLY A 38 -11.80 22.53 -39.98
N ARG A 39 -10.56 23.05 -39.90
CA ARG A 39 -9.53 22.54 -38.98
C ARG A 39 -10.01 22.47 -37.53
N ASP A 40 -10.64 23.54 -37.04
CA ASP A 40 -11.13 23.60 -35.66
C ASP A 40 -12.27 22.61 -35.42
N LEU A 41 -13.10 22.35 -36.43
CA LEU A 41 -14.15 21.33 -36.37
C LEU A 41 -13.55 19.92 -36.29
N ILE A 42 -12.48 19.64 -37.05
CA ILE A 42 -11.78 18.36 -37.01
C ILE A 42 -11.10 18.16 -35.65
N LEU A 43 -10.43 19.19 -35.11
CA LEU A 43 -9.83 19.14 -33.78
C LEU A 43 -10.88 18.91 -32.69
N PHE A 44 -12.00 19.63 -32.74
CA PHE A 44 -13.11 19.48 -31.82
C PHE A 44 -13.68 18.04 -31.86
N LEU A 45 -13.96 17.52 -33.06
CA LEU A 45 -14.49 16.18 -33.22
C LEU A 45 -13.50 15.10 -32.77
N THR A 46 -12.21 15.28 -33.04
CA THR A 46 -11.14 14.39 -32.56
C THR A 46 -11.10 14.36 -31.04
N PHE A 47 -11.18 15.52 -30.39
CA PHE A 47 -11.17 15.63 -28.93
C PHE A 47 -12.41 15.00 -28.29
N VAL A 48 -13.60 15.28 -28.84
CA VAL A 48 -14.87 14.69 -28.37
C VAL A 48 -14.86 13.18 -28.51
N VAL A 49 -14.38 12.64 -29.64
CA VAL A 49 -14.28 11.19 -29.86
C VAL A 49 -13.30 10.56 -28.87
N ILE A 50 -12.13 11.17 -28.64
CA ILE A 50 -11.16 10.68 -27.63
C ILE A 50 -11.82 10.64 -26.26
N LEU A 51 -12.43 11.74 -25.79
CA LEU A 51 -13.09 11.79 -24.50
C LEU A 51 -14.21 10.74 -24.37
N ALA A 52 -15.08 10.64 -25.38
CA ALA A 52 -16.16 9.66 -25.39
C ALA A 52 -15.61 8.22 -25.30
N THR A 53 -14.53 7.91 -26.04
CA THR A 53 -13.90 6.59 -25.97
C THR A 53 -13.26 6.32 -24.60
N LEU A 54 -12.59 7.31 -23.99
CA LEU A 54 -12.01 7.18 -22.67
C LEU A 54 -13.08 6.97 -21.59
N VAL A 55 -14.18 7.71 -21.65
CA VAL A 55 -15.31 7.59 -20.71
C VAL A 55 -15.97 6.22 -20.83
N VAL A 56 -16.28 5.80 -22.06
CA VAL A 56 -16.87 4.48 -22.32
C VAL A 56 -15.92 3.36 -21.89
N GLN A 57 -14.63 3.47 -22.19
CA GLN A 57 -13.64 2.48 -21.76
C GLN A 57 -13.50 2.42 -20.24
N GLY A 58 -13.37 3.58 -19.58
CA GLY A 58 -13.25 3.66 -18.12
C GLY A 58 -14.45 3.05 -17.40
N LEU A 59 -15.67 3.32 -17.89
CA LEU A 59 -16.89 2.74 -17.34
C LEU A 59 -17.08 1.25 -17.71
N SER A 60 -16.58 0.82 -18.87
CA SER A 60 -16.67 -0.58 -19.32
C SER A 60 -15.70 -1.52 -18.62
N LEU A 61 -14.56 -1.00 -18.13
CA LEU A 61 -13.50 -1.78 -17.49
C LEU A 61 -14.01 -2.57 -16.27
N PRO A 62 -14.70 -1.98 -15.27
CA PRO A 62 -15.19 -2.74 -14.12
C PRO A 62 -16.20 -3.82 -14.53
N ALA A 63 -17.03 -3.57 -15.54
CA ALA A 63 -17.97 -4.55 -16.07
C ALA A 63 -17.25 -5.72 -16.77
N ILE A 64 -16.21 -5.43 -17.56
CA ILE A 64 -15.40 -6.45 -18.25
C ILE A 64 -14.62 -7.29 -17.25
N ILE A 65 -13.98 -6.68 -16.25
CA ILE A 65 -13.27 -7.39 -15.18
C ILE A 65 -14.21 -8.38 -14.48
N ARG A 66 -15.43 -7.92 -14.14
CA ARG A 66 -16.43 -8.75 -13.48
C ARG A 66 -16.99 -9.87 -14.37
N TRP A 67 -17.06 -9.63 -15.68
CA TRP A 67 -17.55 -10.63 -16.65
C TRP A 67 -16.49 -11.68 -17.01
N LEU A 68 -15.20 -11.30 -17.08
CA LEU A 68 -14.12 -12.20 -17.48
C LEU A 68 -13.74 -13.23 -16.41
N GLY A 69 -14.36 -13.17 -15.22
CA GLY A 69 -14.05 -14.06 -14.11
C GLY A 69 -12.55 -14.05 -13.81
N VAL A 70 -11.92 -12.86 -13.86
CA VAL A 70 -10.64 -12.68 -13.16
C VAL A 70 -11.02 -12.90 -11.71
N GLU A 71 -10.71 -14.10 -11.24
CA GLU A 71 -11.13 -14.57 -9.93
C GLU A 71 -10.72 -13.51 -8.92
N ASP A 72 -11.69 -13.16 -8.09
CA ASP A 72 -11.58 -12.21 -7.02
C ASP A 72 -10.44 -12.71 -6.12
N ASP A 73 -9.20 -12.22 -6.33
CA ASP A 73 -8.04 -12.53 -5.46
C ASP A 73 -8.42 -12.28 -3.99
N ARG A 74 -9.40 -11.41 -3.75
CA ARG A 74 -10.01 -11.13 -2.44
C ARG A 74 -10.63 -12.36 -1.77
N ALA A 75 -11.13 -13.35 -2.51
CA ALA A 75 -11.68 -14.57 -1.91
C ALA A 75 -10.57 -15.48 -1.38
N ALA A 76 -9.51 -15.69 -2.16
CA ALA A 76 -8.34 -16.44 -1.75
C ALA A 76 -7.57 -15.70 -0.63
N GLU A 77 -7.44 -14.38 -0.71
CA GLU A 77 -6.83 -13.55 0.34
C GLU A 77 -7.63 -13.58 1.65
N LYS A 78 -8.97 -13.58 1.58
CA LYS A 78 -9.82 -13.74 2.77
C LYS A 78 -9.62 -15.12 3.40
N GLU A 79 -9.60 -16.17 2.60
CA GLU A 79 -9.37 -17.54 3.07
C GLU A 79 -7.98 -17.68 3.71
N GLU A 80 -6.94 -17.12 3.08
CA GLU A 80 -5.58 -17.10 3.62
C GLU A 80 -5.50 -16.32 4.94
N ARG A 81 -6.14 -15.14 5.01
CA ARG A 81 -6.19 -14.31 6.22
C ARG A 81 -6.87 -15.04 7.37
N GLU A 82 -8.02 -15.67 7.11
CA GLU A 82 -8.75 -16.44 8.12
C GLU A 82 -7.91 -17.63 8.62
N ALA A 83 -7.23 -18.33 7.71
CA ALA A 83 -6.31 -19.42 8.07
C ALA A 83 -5.14 -18.93 8.94
N ARG A 84 -4.54 -17.78 8.59
CA ARG A 84 -3.46 -17.15 9.38
C ARG A 84 -3.95 -16.71 10.76
N LEU A 85 -5.15 -16.14 10.86
CA LEU A 85 -5.72 -15.71 12.14
C LEU A 85 -5.91 -16.91 13.07
N LYS A 86 -6.57 -17.97 12.60
CA LYS A 86 -6.74 -19.22 13.35
C LYS A 86 -5.40 -19.85 13.77
N ALA A 87 -4.39 -19.81 12.90
CA ALA A 87 -3.06 -20.33 13.21
C ALA A 87 -2.37 -19.55 14.33
N ASN A 88 -2.44 -18.22 14.31
CA ASN A 88 -1.86 -17.37 15.36
C ASN A 88 -2.63 -17.52 16.69
N GLU A 89 -3.96 -17.60 16.67
CA GLU A 89 -4.76 -17.89 17.86
C GLU A 89 -4.41 -19.24 18.49
N ALA A 90 -4.25 -20.28 17.67
CA ALA A 90 -3.84 -21.60 18.14
C ALA A 90 -2.43 -21.58 18.76
N ALA A 91 -1.50 -20.83 18.17
CA ALA A 91 -0.16 -20.65 18.73
C ALA A 91 -0.20 -19.92 20.09
N LEU A 92 -1.01 -18.87 20.21
CA LEU A 92 -1.22 -18.12 21.45
C LEU A 92 -1.81 -19.02 22.55
N ALA A 93 -2.82 -19.84 22.21
CA ALA A 93 -3.41 -20.80 23.12
C ALA A 93 -2.37 -21.81 23.64
N ARG A 94 -1.51 -22.33 22.76
CA ARG A 94 -0.42 -23.22 23.16
C ARG A 94 0.60 -22.56 24.07
N LEU A 95 0.95 -21.30 23.83
CA LEU A 95 1.84 -20.56 24.72
C LEU A 95 1.24 -20.39 26.11
N ASN A 96 -0.08 -20.17 26.20
CA ASN A 96 -0.79 -20.09 27.47
C ASN A 96 -0.77 -21.42 28.24
N GLU A 97 -0.98 -22.54 27.55
CA GLU A 97 -0.86 -23.89 28.15
C GLU A 97 0.56 -24.17 28.65
N ILE A 98 1.58 -23.84 27.85
CA ILE A 98 2.99 -24.05 28.23
C ILE A 98 3.35 -23.22 29.45
N GLY A 99 2.90 -21.96 29.50
CA GLY A 99 3.11 -21.09 30.66
C GLY A 99 2.40 -21.56 31.92
N ALA A 100 1.26 -22.24 31.78
CA ALA A 100 0.54 -22.82 32.92
C ALA A 100 1.16 -24.15 33.40
N ALA A 101 1.68 -24.98 32.48
CA ALA A 101 2.20 -26.32 32.77
C ALA A 101 3.68 -26.35 33.17
N ARG A 102 4.48 -25.35 32.76
CA ARG A 102 5.93 -25.33 32.96
C ARG A 102 6.38 -23.95 33.44
N ALA A 103 7.23 -23.93 34.47
CA ALA A 103 7.98 -22.73 34.85
C ALA A 103 9.06 -22.44 33.79
N VAL A 104 8.64 -21.92 32.64
CA VAL A 104 9.52 -21.35 31.62
C VAL A 104 9.84 -19.91 32.01
N ASN A 105 10.97 -19.36 31.54
CA ASN A 105 11.31 -17.95 31.72
C ASN A 105 10.11 -17.07 31.32
N GLY A 106 9.46 -16.45 32.32
CA GLY A 106 8.23 -15.68 32.13
C GLY A 106 8.40 -14.52 31.15
N GLU A 107 9.60 -13.94 31.09
CA GLU A 107 9.92 -12.86 30.14
C GLU A 107 9.89 -13.33 28.68
N THR A 108 10.46 -14.50 28.37
CA THR A 108 10.48 -15.04 27.00
C THR A 108 9.08 -15.43 26.55
N LEU A 109 8.30 -16.06 27.43
CA LEU A 109 6.90 -16.39 27.18
C LEU A 109 6.05 -15.14 26.93
N GLN A 110 6.24 -14.11 27.77
CA GLN A 110 5.49 -12.86 27.64
C GLN A 110 5.84 -12.12 26.34
N ARG A 111 7.12 -12.09 25.93
CA ARG A 111 7.51 -11.52 24.63
C ARG A 111 6.83 -12.21 23.47
N LEU A 112 6.84 -13.56 23.46
CA LEU A 112 6.19 -14.31 22.39
C LEU A 112 4.68 -14.10 22.38
N ARG A 113 4.04 -14.02 23.56
CA ARG A 113 2.61 -13.71 23.69
C ARG A 113 2.26 -12.37 23.04
N VAL A 114 2.99 -11.31 23.39
CA VAL A 114 2.79 -9.96 22.82
C VAL A 114 2.96 -9.97 21.30
N GLU A 115 3.94 -10.72 20.78
CA GLU A 115 4.15 -10.83 19.33
C GLU A 115 2.97 -11.49 18.60
N TYR A 116 2.42 -12.58 19.14
CA TYR A 116 1.25 -13.24 18.54
C TYR A 116 -0.03 -12.41 18.68
N GLU A 117 -0.23 -11.72 19.81
CA GLU A 117 -1.35 -10.79 20.01
C GLU A 117 -1.30 -9.63 19.00
N ASP A 118 -0.11 -9.08 18.72
CA ASP A 118 0.06 -8.01 17.75
C ASP A 118 -0.24 -8.51 16.32
N ARG A 119 0.23 -9.71 15.96
CA ARG A 119 -0.09 -10.33 14.66
C ARG A 119 -1.59 -10.56 14.46
N ILE A 120 -2.30 -11.01 15.50
CA ILE A 120 -3.77 -11.19 15.45
C ILE A 120 -4.44 -9.84 15.24
N ARG A 121 -4.08 -8.82 16.02
CA ARG A 121 -4.63 -7.46 15.88
C ARG A 121 -4.40 -6.89 14.48
N GLN A 122 -3.20 -7.05 13.92
CA GLN A 122 -2.91 -6.62 12.55
C GLN A 122 -3.80 -7.34 11.54
N LEU A 123 -3.96 -8.65 11.69
CA LEU A 123 -4.84 -9.43 10.84
C LEU A 123 -6.30 -9.00 11.03
N GLU A 124 -6.78 -8.57 12.20
CA GLU A 124 -8.16 -8.14 12.41
C GLU A 124 -8.48 -6.75 11.82
N VAL A 125 -7.53 -5.80 11.87
CA VAL A 125 -7.74 -4.41 11.41
C VAL A 125 -7.82 -4.28 9.89
N CYS A 126 -7.16 -5.15 9.12
CA CYS A 126 -7.20 -5.12 7.66
C CYS A 126 -8.51 -5.70 7.09
N GLU A 127 -9.61 -4.95 7.12
CA GLU A 127 -10.85 -5.32 6.41
C GLU A 127 -10.61 -5.40 4.88
N PRO A 128 -11.12 -6.42 4.17
CA PRO A 128 -10.81 -6.69 2.76
C PRO A 128 -11.70 -5.84 1.84
N GLY A 129 -11.81 -4.54 2.12
CA GLY A 129 -12.84 -3.63 1.60
C GLY A 129 -12.29 -2.29 1.10
N ASP A 130 -11.41 -1.66 1.88
CA ASP A 130 -10.95 -0.30 1.66
C ASP A 130 -9.65 -0.25 0.84
N GLU A 131 -9.77 -0.21 -0.48
CA GLU A 131 -8.66 0.17 -1.36
C GLU A 131 -8.36 1.68 -1.29
N GLU A 132 -9.24 2.50 -0.70
CA GLU A 132 -8.98 3.94 -0.48
C GLU A 132 -8.23 4.24 0.82
N THR A 133 -8.18 3.30 1.77
CA THR A 133 -7.41 3.45 3.01
C THR A 133 -6.07 2.72 2.90
N GLY A 134 -5.34 3.02 1.82
CA GLY A 134 -3.91 2.76 1.80
C GLY A 134 -3.23 3.56 2.91
N HIS A 135 -2.58 2.83 3.82
CA HIS A 135 -1.60 3.30 4.82
C HIS A 135 -2.10 3.57 6.24
N GLY A 136 -1.99 2.52 7.05
CA GLY A 136 -1.61 2.60 8.45
C GLY A 136 -1.56 1.20 9.05
N LEU A 137 -0.37 0.59 9.17
CA LEU A 137 -0.19 -0.65 9.96
C LEU A 137 -0.59 -0.46 11.45
N PHE A 138 -0.78 0.80 11.85
CA PHE A 138 -1.09 1.24 13.18
C PHE A 138 -2.25 2.22 13.11
N SER A 139 -3.12 2.22 14.12
CA SER A 139 -4.03 3.35 14.31
C SER A 139 -3.20 4.63 14.43
N SER A 140 -3.68 5.74 13.87
CA SER A 140 -3.03 7.06 13.98
C SER A 140 -2.61 7.38 15.42
N ASP A 141 -3.40 6.95 16.40
CA ASP A 141 -3.15 7.13 17.82
C ASP A 141 -1.92 6.35 18.32
N TYR A 142 -1.72 5.12 17.84
CA TYR A 142 -0.56 4.29 18.22
C TYR A 142 0.74 4.86 17.63
N GLU A 143 0.71 5.31 16.38
CA GLU A 143 1.88 5.92 15.73
C GLU A 143 2.30 7.21 16.48
N GLN A 144 1.32 8.03 16.85
CA GLN A 144 1.54 9.25 17.61
C GLN A 144 2.14 8.98 19.00
N LEU A 145 1.56 8.04 19.77
CA LEU A 145 2.06 7.67 21.09
C LEU A 145 3.46 7.03 21.03
N SER A 146 3.72 6.19 20.04
CA SER A 146 5.02 5.54 19.85
C SER A 146 6.09 6.57 19.51
N HIS A 147 5.78 7.52 18.63
CA HIS A 147 6.69 8.60 18.27
C HIS A 147 7.01 9.50 19.47
N GLU A 148 6.02 9.88 20.29
CA GLU A 148 6.24 10.66 21.50
C GLU A 148 7.18 9.93 22.49
N THR A 149 6.96 8.63 22.68
CA THR A 149 7.77 7.79 23.57
C THR A 149 9.23 7.67 23.10
N LEU A 150 9.44 7.44 21.79
CA LEU A 150 10.79 7.35 21.20
C LEU A 150 11.57 8.67 21.34
N GLN A 151 10.90 9.82 21.26
CA GLN A 151 11.55 11.12 21.47
C GLN A 151 12.05 11.30 22.91
N VAL A 152 11.28 10.83 23.89
CA VAL A 152 11.69 10.86 25.30
C VAL A 152 12.92 9.99 25.51
N GLU A 153 12.92 8.77 24.98
CA GLU A 153 14.05 7.84 25.08
C GLU A 153 15.34 8.42 24.49
N ARG A 154 15.28 9.04 23.30
CA ARG A 154 16.43 9.74 22.70
C ARG A 154 16.98 10.83 23.60
N LYS A 155 16.11 11.65 24.21
CA LYS A 155 16.55 12.73 25.12
C LYS A 155 17.28 12.16 26.33
N THR A 156 16.75 11.09 26.93
CA THR A 156 17.36 10.43 28.09
C THR A 156 18.73 9.85 27.75
N ILE A 157 18.88 9.17 26.61
CA ILE A 157 20.16 8.59 26.19
C ILE A 157 21.21 9.69 25.92
N LEU A 158 20.81 10.82 25.33
CA LEU A 158 21.70 11.99 25.16
C LEU A 158 22.12 12.59 26.49
N GLN A 159 21.21 12.68 27.46
CA GLN A 159 21.52 13.16 28.81
C GLN A 159 22.53 12.23 29.50
N LEU A 160 22.33 10.91 29.44
CA LEU A 160 23.27 9.93 30.00
C LEU A 160 24.66 10.03 29.36
N ARG A 161 24.76 10.36 28.07
CA ARG A 161 26.05 10.64 27.43
C ARG A 161 26.69 11.92 27.96
N ASN A 162 25.89 12.98 28.12
CA ASN A 162 26.38 14.26 28.65
C ASN A 162 26.86 14.15 30.10
N GLU A 163 26.21 13.30 30.89
CA GLU A 163 26.59 12.93 32.26
C GLU A 163 27.78 11.93 32.31
N ARG A 164 28.32 11.53 31.16
CA ARG A 164 29.41 10.54 31.01
C ARG A 164 29.10 9.15 31.59
N VAL A 165 27.82 8.81 31.74
CA VAL A 165 27.38 7.47 32.17
C VAL A 165 27.58 6.46 31.04
N ILE A 166 27.36 6.87 29.80
CA ILE A 166 27.59 6.06 28.59
C ILE A 166 28.62 6.70 27.67
N ASN A 167 29.34 5.86 26.92
CA ASN A 167 30.30 6.32 25.91
C ASN A 167 29.63 6.47 24.52
N ASP A 168 30.33 7.11 23.58
CA ASP A 168 29.83 7.35 22.21
C ASP A 168 29.53 6.06 21.43
N GLU A 169 30.21 4.96 21.75
CA GLU A 169 29.96 3.69 21.07
C GLU A 169 28.62 3.07 21.49
N VAL A 170 28.32 3.10 22.79
CA VAL A 170 27.02 2.69 23.35
C VAL A 170 25.91 3.60 22.83
N LEU A 171 26.14 4.92 22.80
CA LEU A 171 25.20 5.88 22.21
C LEU A 171 24.87 5.53 20.75
N ARG A 172 25.89 5.30 19.91
CA ARG A 172 25.70 4.96 18.49
C ARG A 172 24.96 3.64 18.26
N ARG A 173 25.12 2.68 19.16
CA ARG A 173 24.39 1.41 19.10
C ARG A 173 22.92 1.61 19.45
N ILE A 174 22.64 2.27 20.57
CA ILE A 174 21.26 2.52 21.03
C ILE A 174 20.51 3.42 20.03
N GLN A 175 21.16 4.47 19.50
CA GLN A 175 20.57 5.31 18.46
C GLN A 175 20.18 4.51 17.21
N ARG A 176 21.03 3.59 16.75
CA ARG A 176 20.69 2.71 15.63
C ARG A 176 19.46 1.84 15.90
N ASP A 177 19.33 1.32 17.11
CA ASP A 177 18.18 0.49 17.49
C ASP A 177 16.87 1.34 17.52
N LEU A 178 16.96 2.58 18.00
CA LEU A 178 15.83 3.54 17.98
C LEU A 178 15.46 3.98 16.57
N ASP A 179 16.44 4.19 15.70
CA ASP A 179 16.22 4.53 14.29
C ASP A 179 15.51 3.38 13.55
N LEU A 180 15.87 2.13 13.85
CA LEU A 180 15.19 0.95 13.31
C LEU A 180 13.75 0.83 13.82
N ALA A 181 13.49 1.16 15.09
CA ALA A 181 12.14 1.18 15.64
C ALA A 181 11.28 2.27 14.97
N GLU A 182 11.83 3.47 14.77
CA GLU A 182 11.15 4.58 14.07
C GLU A 182 10.90 4.25 12.59
N ALA A 183 11.85 3.58 11.92
CA ALA A 183 11.69 3.15 10.54
C ALA A 183 10.56 2.13 10.36
N ARG A 184 10.35 1.22 11.33
CA ARG A 184 9.24 0.26 11.31
C ARG A 184 7.87 0.93 11.46
N LEU A 185 7.80 2.02 12.21
CA LEU A 185 6.57 2.81 12.35
C LEU A 185 6.24 3.58 11.07
N ARG A 186 7.27 4.10 10.38
CA ARG A 186 7.12 4.92 9.16
C ARG A 186 7.06 4.13 7.85
N GLN A 187 7.38 2.84 7.84
CA GLN A 187 7.43 2.08 6.60
C GLN A 187 6.01 1.58 6.24
N PRO A 188 5.35 2.17 5.23
CA PRO A 188 4.16 1.54 4.69
C PRO A 188 4.56 0.18 4.12
N ALA A 189 3.80 -0.87 4.48
CA ALA A 189 3.93 -2.16 3.83
C ALA A 189 3.79 -1.95 2.32
N ARG A 190 4.75 -2.52 1.58
CA ARG A 190 4.89 -2.42 0.14
C ARG A 190 4.15 -3.55 -0.56
#